data_AF-A0A1Y3WVS9-F1
#
_entry.id   AF-A0A1Y3WVS9-F1
#
_cell.length_a   1.000
_cell.length_b   1.000
_cell.length_c   1.000
_cell.angle_alpha   90.00
_cell.angle_beta   90.00
_cell.angle_gamma   90.00
#
_symmetry.space_group_name_H-M   'P 1'
#
loop_
_entity.id
_entity.type
_entity.pdbx_description
1 polymer ?
#
loop_
_entity_poly.entity_id
_entity_poly.type
_entity_poly.pdbx_seq_one_letter_code
_entity_poly.pdbx_strand_id
1 'polypeptide(L)'
;MFIFTINVATNSREAIITPIAIIFLLFFLRMVKKNVIRRVSPLRLLVSIVVVVVVYNVLNLFSEVMLSTRSQRSNVTKSELIKNTFQFVQKENDKRKSYNSVAENHKVMKTYKQGWDETYIDNFMLNRYANIRITDETLYHAQHVQQRDCQSLMIIDFMNRIYMLLPTPVLQWLNISIDKSSNSFSRGDRLYSISVNKPVFAGFRVISHLGDGLATFGYWYFLIQFILFWCVFKLLNSLVYCTQNRVMYSIYGLVCLFTFLGMFRNANGCIGEIGFCLRGFWQGVIIFLFLSLIIQKSIIFVSSLFR
;
A
#
# COMPACT_ATOMS: atom_id res chain seq x y z
N MET A 1 -14.42 4.18 15.83
CA MET A 1 -14.10 3.28 16.96
C MET A 1 -14.16 1.81 16.54
N PHE A 2 -15.31 1.26 16.13
CA PHE A 2 -15.44 -0.17 15.77
C PHE A 2 -14.50 -0.66 14.62
N ILE A 3 -14.37 0.12 13.54
CA ILE A 3 -13.47 -0.20 12.41
C ILE A 3 -11.99 -0.20 12.84
N PHE A 4 -11.61 0.68 13.76
CA PHE A 4 -10.24 0.76 14.28
C PHE A 4 -9.89 -0.51 15.08
N THR A 5 -10.81 -0.96 15.94
CA THR A 5 -10.64 -2.20 16.72
C THR A 5 -10.54 -3.45 15.82
N ILE A 6 -11.34 -3.52 14.75
CA ILE A 6 -11.27 -4.61 13.76
C ILE A 6 -9.95 -4.57 12.98
N ASN A 7 -9.45 -3.39 12.62
CA ASN A 7 -8.20 -3.23 11.88
C ASN A 7 -6.95 -3.51 12.73
N VAL A 8 -7.02 -3.24 14.04
CA VAL A 8 -6.01 -3.70 15.01
C VAL A 8 -6.05 -5.23 15.12
N ALA A 9 -7.24 -5.84 15.11
CA ALA A 9 -7.42 -7.29 15.16
C ALA A 9 -6.95 -8.04 13.89
N THR A 10 -6.95 -7.39 12.72
CA THR A 10 -6.36 -7.94 11.49
C THR A 10 -4.84 -7.76 11.42
N ASN A 11 -4.23 -7.06 12.40
CA ASN A 11 -2.78 -6.90 12.54
C ASN A 11 -2.13 -6.42 11.22
N SER A 12 -2.85 -5.56 10.51
CA SER A 12 -2.42 -4.85 9.31
C SER A 12 -2.24 -3.37 9.67
N ARG A 13 -0.98 -2.92 9.75
CA ARG A 13 -0.64 -1.54 10.11
C ARG A 13 -1.23 -0.53 9.13
N GLU A 14 -1.29 -0.90 7.86
CA GLU A 14 -1.92 -0.07 6.83
C GLU A 14 -3.40 0.18 7.13
N ALA A 15 -4.13 -0.82 7.61
CA ALA A 15 -5.55 -0.69 7.93
C ALA A 15 -5.82 0.24 9.13
N ILE A 16 -4.85 0.37 10.04
CA ILE A 16 -4.90 1.33 11.17
C ILE A 16 -4.59 2.75 10.67
N ILE A 17 -3.57 2.89 9.83
CA ILE A 17 -3.08 4.19 9.35
C ILE A 17 -4.05 4.83 8.35
N THR A 18 -4.65 4.03 7.48
CA THR A 18 -5.51 4.48 6.38
C THR A 18 -6.61 5.47 6.80
N PRO A 19 -7.50 5.18 7.78
CA PRO A 19 -8.55 6.12 8.16
C PRO A 19 -8.01 7.43 8.75
N ILE A 20 -6.93 7.36 9.54
CA ILE A 20 -6.28 8.55 10.11
C ILE A 20 -5.68 9.41 8.98
N ALA A 21 -5.00 8.76 8.03
CA ALA A 21 -4.42 9.42 6.88
C ALA A 21 -5.47 10.07 5.98
N ILE A 22 -6.62 9.43 5.76
CA ILE A 22 -7.75 10.03 5.01
C ILE A 22 -8.23 11.29 5.71
N ILE A 23 -8.48 11.26 7.02
CA ILE A 23 -8.94 12.45 7.78
C ILE A 23 -7.92 13.59 7.66
N PHE A 24 -6.63 13.28 7.84
CA PHE A 24 -5.55 14.25 7.70
C PHE A 24 -5.49 14.87 6.29
N LEU A 25 -5.58 14.04 5.25
CA LEU A 25 -5.56 14.51 3.86
C LEU A 25 -6.78 15.36 3.51
N LEU A 26 -7.97 15.02 4.01
CA LEU A 26 -9.17 15.83 3.83
C LEU A 26 -9.07 17.18 4.55
N PHE A 27 -8.49 17.19 5.76
CA PHE A 27 -8.19 18.43 6.48
C PHE A 27 -7.20 19.30 5.69
N PHE A 28 -6.11 18.71 5.19
CA PHE A 28 -5.13 19.39 4.34
C PHE A 28 -5.78 19.95 3.07
N LEU A 29 -6.58 19.15 2.36
CA LEU A 29 -7.31 19.59 1.16
C LEU A 29 -8.23 20.78 1.45
N ARG A 30 -8.91 20.78 2.60
CA ARG A 30 -9.73 21.92 3.06
C ARG A 30 -8.88 23.17 3.32
N MET A 31 -7.70 23.02 3.91
CA MET A 31 -6.79 24.15 4.17
C MET A 31 -6.32 24.80 2.86
N VAL A 32 -5.94 23.98 1.88
CA VAL A 32 -5.53 24.42 0.54
C VAL A 32 -6.69 25.14 -0.16
N LYS A 33 -7.88 24.53 -0.21
CA LYS A 33 -9.05 25.09 -0.89
C LYS A 33 -9.48 26.46 -0.34
N LYS A 34 -9.39 26.66 0.98
CA LYS A 34 -9.78 27.93 1.62
C LYS A 34 -8.62 28.93 1.74
N ASN A 35 -7.44 28.59 1.22
CA ASN A 35 -6.19 29.34 1.36
C ASN A 35 -5.90 29.75 2.83
N VAL A 36 -6.31 28.92 3.78
CA VAL A 36 -6.21 29.21 5.22
C VAL A 36 -4.76 29.11 5.69
N ILE A 37 -3.89 28.44 4.91
CA ILE A 37 -2.46 28.30 5.17
C ILE A 37 -1.81 29.67 5.45
N ARG A 38 -2.20 30.72 4.71
CA ARG A 38 -1.68 32.09 4.89
C ARG A 38 -2.22 32.80 6.15
N ARG A 39 -3.26 32.25 6.78
CA ARG A 39 -3.96 32.79 7.98
C ARG A 39 -3.78 31.91 9.22
N VAL A 40 -2.96 30.86 9.16
CA VAL A 40 -2.67 30.04 10.35
C VAL A 40 -1.71 30.82 11.24
N SER A 41 -2.07 31.04 12.50
CA SER A 41 -1.16 31.67 13.45
C SER A 41 0.02 30.74 13.76
N PRO A 42 1.23 31.28 14.03
CA PRO A 42 2.41 30.49 14.37
C PRO A 42 2.17 29.50 15.51
N LEU A 43 1.38 29.89 16.51
CA LEU A 43 1.00 29.04 17.65
C LEU A 43 0.17 27.82 17.21
N ARG A 44 -0.79 27.98 16.30
CA ARG A 44 -1.59 26.86 15.78
C ARG A 44 -0.76 25.92 14.92
N LEU A 45 0.24 26.45 14.21
CA LEU A 45 1.20 25.64 13.46
C LEU A 45 2.09 24.82 14.40
N LEU A 46 2.61 25.43 15.47
CA LEU A 46 3.39 24.75 16.50
C LEU A 46 2.60 23.64 17.19
N VAL A 47 1.36 23.93 17.62
CA VAL A 47 0.46 22.91 18.21
C VAL A 47 0.21 21.77 17.22
N SER A 48 0.03 22.07 15.93
CA SER A 48 -0.16 21.05 14.90
C SER A 48 1.07 20.17 14.74
N ILE A 49 2.27 20.75 14.78
CA ILE A 49 3.54 19.99 14.76
C ILE A 49 3.64 19.06 15.98
N VAL A 50 3.35 19.57 17.18
CA VAL A 50 3.36 18.76 18.41
C VAL A 50 2.38 17.60 18.31
N VAL A 51 1.17 17.83 17.83
CA VAL A 51 0.16 16.77 17.62
C VAL A 51 0.67 15.71 16.64
N VAL A 52 1.29 16.12 15.52
CA VAL A 52 1.87 15.19 14.54
C VAL A 52 2.98 14.34 15.17
N VAL A 53 3.87 14.94 15.97
CA VAL A 53 4.95 14.22 16.67
C VAL A 53 4.38 13.21 17.67
N VAL A 54 3.36 13.59 18.46
CA VAL A 54 2.71 12.70 19.41
C VAL A 54 2.04 11.52 18.69
N VAL A 55 1.25 11.79 17.64
CA VAL A 55 0.58 10.75 16.85
C VAL A 55 1.61 9.81 16.21
N TYR A 56 2.70 10.36 15.68
CA TYR A 56 3.79 9.59 15.10
C TYR A 56 4.43 8.64 16.13
N ASN A 57 4.75 9.13 17.33
CA ASN A 57 5.34 8.31 18.39
C ASN A 57 4.40 7.16 18.81
N VAL A 58 3.10 7.42 18.91
CA VAL A 58 2.10 6.40 19.22
C VAL A 58 2.06 5.33 18.12
N LEU A 59 2.02 5.73 16.84
CA LEU A 59 2.02 4.81 15.71
C LEU A 59 3.32 3.97 15.63
N ASN A 60 4.46 4.58 15.94
CA ASN A 60 5.74 3.88 15.99
C ASN A 60 5.74 2.80 17.08
N LEU A 61 5.29 3.15 18.29
CA LEU A 61 5.15 2.20 19.41
C LEU A 61 4.26 1.01 19.04
N PHE A 62 3.04 1.26 18.52
CA PHE A 62 2.15 0.19 18.08
C PHE A 62 2.81 -0.73 17.06
N SER A 63 3.59 -0.16 16.16
CA SER A 63 4.22 -0.90 15.09
C SER A 63 5.40 -1.74 15.54
N GLU A 64 6.18 -1.26 16.49
CA GLU A 64 7.22 -2.04 17.18
C GLU A 64 6.60 -3.24 17.89
N VAL A 65 5.49 -3.04 18.63
CA VAL A 65 4.79 -4.12 19.32
C VAL A 65 4.21 -5.15 18.33
N MET A 66 3.68 -4.70 17.20
CA MET A 66 3.21 -5.60 16.14
C MET A 66 4.34 -6.39 15.45
N LEU A 67 5.60 -5.95 15.53
CA LEU A 67 6.74 -6.73 15.01
C LEU A 67 7.15 -7.80 16.02
N SER A 68 7.27 -7.44 17.29
CA SER A 68 7.73 -8.35 18.34
C SER A 68 6.76 -9.51 18.53
N THR A 69 5.47 -9.27 18.34
CA THR A 69 4.42 -10.32 18.39
C THR A 69 4.32 -11.16 17.11
N ARG A 70 5.03 -10.80 16.02
CA ARG A 70 4.91 -11.49 14.72
C ARG A 70 5.54 -12.89 14.73
N SER A 71 6.54 -13.14 15.58
CA SER A 71 7.14 -14.47 15.77
C SER A 71 6.24 -15.44 16.53
N GLN A 72 5.24 -14.94 17.26
CA GLN A 72 4.29 -15.75 18.03
C GLN A 72 2.98 -16.04 17.27
N ARG A 73 2.86 -15.60 16.00
CA ARG A 73 1.62 -15.66 15.21
C ARG A 73 1.10 -17.06 14.93
N SER A 74 1.94 -18.11 14.98
CA SER A 74 1.49 -19.46 14.63
C SER A 74 0.57 -20.08 15.69
N ASN A 75 0.59 -19.59 16.94
CA ASN A 75 -0.02 -20.29 18.08
C ASN A 75 -1.00 -19.44 18.93
N VAL A 76 -1.38 -18.23 18.50
CA VAL A 76 -2.06 -17.26 19.40
C VAL A 76 -3.36 -16.71 18.80
N THR A 77 -4.43 -16.67 19.61
CA THR A 77 -5.76 -16.19 19.21
C THR A 77 -5.82 -14.66 19.11
N LYS A 78 -6.67 -14.09 18.24
CA LYS A 78 -6.74 -12.64 17.94
C LYS A 78 -6.96 -11.73 19.17
N SER A 79 -7.72 -12.19 20.15
CA SER A 79 -7.95 -11.47 21.44
C SER A 79 -6.70 -11.43 22.31
N GLU A 80 -5.92 -12.50 22.26
CA GLU A 80 -4.68 -12.68 23.01
C GLU A 80 -3.54 -11.83 22.39
N LEU A 81 -3.53 -11.65 21.06
CA LEU A 81 -2.65 -10.68 20.38
C LEU A 81 -2.89 -9.23 20.84
N ILE A 82 -4.15 -8.82 21.03
CA ILE A 82 -4.48 -7.48 21.54
C ILE A 82 -4.03 -7.34 23.00
N LYS A 83 -4.32 -8.35 23.84
CA LYS A 83 -3.90 -8.36 25.25
C LYS A 83 -2.37 -8.32 25.39
N ASN A 84 -1.66 -9.10 24.58
CA ASN A 84 -0.20 -9.11 24.53
C ASN A 84 0.36 -7.78 24.02
N THR A 85 -0.32 -7.14 23.05
CA THR A 85 0.05 -5.80 22.56
C THR A 85 -0.05 -4.76 23.67
N PHE A 86 -1.15 -4.75 24.43
CA PHE A 86 -1.35 -3.83 25.55
C PHE A 86 -0.40 -4.11 26.72
N GLN A 87 -0.15 -5.38 27.06
CA GLN A 87 0.79 -5.76 28.11
C GLN A 87 2.25 -5.39 27.75
N PHE A 88 2.63 -5.48 26.48
CA PHE A 88 3.95 -5.09 25.99
C PHE A 88 4.15 -3.56 25.98
N VAL A 89 3.09 -2.78 25.73
CA VAL A 89 3.14 -1.31 25.86
C VAL A 89 3.45 -0.89 27.30
N GLN A 90 2.95 -1.65 28.28
CA GLN A 90 3.03 -1.34 29.72
C GLN A 90 4.36 -1.75 30.38
N LYS A 91 5.11 -2.72 29.82
CA LYS A 91 6.43 -3.12 30.34
C LYS A 91 7.55 -2.39 29.61
N GLU A 92 8.12 -1.37 30.25
CA GLU A 92 9.14 -0.49 29.67
C GLU A 92 10.51 -1.18 29.48
N ASN A 93 10.85 -2.14 30.34
CA ASN A 93 12.17 -2.79 30.37
C ASN A 93 12.38 -3.89 29.31
N ASP A 94 11.32 -4.46 28.73
CA ASP A 94 11.41 -5.51 27.68
C ASP A 94 11.52 -4.93 26.25
N LYS A 95 11.25 -3.63 26.08
CA LYS A 95 11.28 -2.94 24.78
C LYS A 95 12.67 -2.92 24.16
N ARG A 96 13.72 -2.64 24.94
CA ARG A 96 15.12 -2.57 24.46
C ARG A 96 15.71 -3.94 24.13
N LYS A 97 15.40 -4.98 24.92
CA LYS A 97 15.91 -6.34 24.69
C LYS A 97 15.27 -7.00 23.46
N SER A 98 13.97 -6.77 23.23
CA SER A 98 13.30 -7.24 22.01
C SER A 98 13.69 -6.43 20.77
N TYR A 99 13.93 -5.12 20.90
CA TYR A 99 14.45 -4.30 19.80
C TYR A 99 15.82 -4.81 19.35
N ASN A 100 16.74 -5.05 20.29
CA ASN A 100 18.07 -5.54 19.96
C ASN A 100 18.04 -6.96 19.36
N SER A 101 17.19 -7.87 19.87
CA SER A 101 17.11 -9.23 19.31
C SER A 101 16.41 -9.29 17.95
N VAL A 102 15.43 -8.42 17.67
CA VAL A 102 14.79 -8.34 16.34
C VAL A 102 15.68 -7.59 15.35
N ALA A 103 16.37 -6.52 15.78
CA ALA A 103 17.35 -5.81 14.99
C ALA A 103 18.57 -6.70 14.67
N GLU A 104 19.06 -7.48 15.63
CA GLU A 104 20.13 -8.47 15.42
C GLU A 104 19.67 -9.61 14.49
N ASN A 105 18.47 -10.17 14.67
CA ASN A 105 17.96 -11.19 13.74
C ASN A 105 17.70 -10.63 12.33
N HIS A 106 17.39 -9.34 12.18
CA HIS A 106 17.32 -8.68 10.87
C HIS A 106 18.70 -8.29 10.32
N LYS A 107 19.71 -8.04 11.16
CA LYS A 107 21.12 -7.93 10.75
C LYS A 107 21.68 -9.28 10.28
N VAL A 108 21.29 -10.38 10.92
CA VAL A 108 21.70 -11.75 10.53
C VAL A 108 21.09 -12.18 9.19
N MET A 109 19.93 -11.65 8.78
CA MET A 109 19.42 -11.80 7.41
C MET A 109 20.02 -10.80 6.40
N LYS A 110 20.93 -9.90 6.83
CA LYS A 110 21.60 -8.90 6.00
C LYS A 110 23.12 -8.91 6.17
N THR A 111 23.73 -10.09 6.31
CA THR A 111 25.19 -10.16 6.22
C THR A 111 25.61 -10.07 4.75
N TYR A 112 25.52 -8.87 4.19
CA TYR A 112 26.27 -8.49 2.99
C TYR A 112 27.74 -8.44 3.39
N LYS A 113 28.50 -9.50 3.09
CA LYS A 113 29.94 -9.62 3.37
C LYS A 113 30.83 -8.57 2.65
N GLN A 114 30.25 -7.52 2.05
CA GLN A 114 30.93 -6.57 1.17
C GLN A 114 30.49 -5.10 1.41
N GLY A 115 30.40 -4.66 2.67
CA GLY A 115 30.47 -3.23 3.02
C GLY A 115 29.29 -2.33 2.62
N TRP A 116 28.13 -2.89 2.27
CA TRP A 116 26.91 -2.14 1.95
C TRP A 116 25.95 -2.12 3.15
N ASP A 117 25.65 -0.94 3.70
CA ASP A 117 24.70 -0.72 4.79
C ASP A 117 23.41 -0.07 4.26
N GLU A 118 22.28 -0.78 4.36
CA GLU A 118 20.96 -0.35 3.87
C GLU A 118 20.17 0.48 4.91
N THR A 119 20.87 1.04 5.89
CA THR A 119 20.26 1.86 6.94
C THR A 119 20.26 3.33 6.51
N TYR A 120 19.30 3.71 5.65
CA TYR A 120 19.19 5.09 5.15
C TYR A 120 18.72 6.09 6.21
N ILE A 121 17.95 5.63 7.19
CA ILE A 121 17.42 6.43 8.29
C ILE A 121 17.46 5.58 9.55
N ASP A 122 17.96 6.15 10.66
CA ASP A 122 17.99 5.57 12.01
C ASP A 122 16.60 5.53 12.67
N ASN A 123 15.58 5.17 11.90
CA ASN A 123 14.23 4.99 12.39
C ASN A 123 13.54 3.90 11.58
N PHE A 124 13.12 2.83 12.26
CA PHE A 124 12.50 1.67 11.61
C PHE A 124 11.27 2.02 10.77
N MET A 125 10.45 2.95 11.25
CA MET A 125 9.24 3.39 10.58
C MET A 125 9.54 4.20 9.32
N LEU A 126 10.43 5.18 9.42
CA LEU A 126 10.81 6.04 8.30
C LEU A 126 11.63 5.28 7.26
N ASN A 127 12.47 4.34 7.68
CA ASN A 127 13.25 3.49 6.76
C ASN A 127 12.34 2.61 5.87
N ARG A 128 11.07 2.36 6.26
CA ARG A 128 10.08 1.72 5.37
C ARG A 128 9.45 2.66 4.34
N TYR A 129 9.43 3.96 4.62
CA TYR A 129 8.99 4.98 3.66
C TYR A 129 10.15 5.50 2.78
N ALA A 130 11.39 5.12 3.11
CA ALA A 130 12.56 5.31 2.25
C ALA A 130 12.43 4.38 1.02
N ASN A 131 11.61 4.82 0.07
CA ASN A 131 11.35 4.13 -1.20
C ASN A 131 12.63 3.83 -1.98
N ILE A 132 13.70 4.60 -1.76
CA ILE A 132 14.97 4.46 -2.46
C ILE A 132 15.60 3.09 -2.24
N ARG A 133 15.50 2.51 -1.04
CA ARG A 133 16.01 1.17 -0.75
C ARG A 133 15.39 0.11 -1.65
N ILE A 134 14.06 0.10 -1.72
CA ILE A 134 13.30 -0.85 -2.54
C ILE A 134 13.65 -0.64 -4.02
N THR A 135 13.83 0.62 -4.44
CA THR A 135 14.24 0.96 -5.80
C THR A 135 15.61 0.38 -6.13
N ASP A 136 16.61 0.58 -5.27
CA ASP A 136 17.97 0.09 -5.48
C ASP A 136 18.04 -1.44 -5.51
N GLU A 137 17.40 -2.11 -4.54
CA GLU A 137 17.31 -3.59 -4.51
C GLU A 137 16.65 -4.13 -5.79
N THR A 138 15.57 -3.49 -6.24
CA THR A 138 14.87 -3.91 -7.46
C THR A 138 15.71 -3.65 -8.71
N LEU A 139 16.41 -2.51 -8.78
CA LEU A 139 17.29 -2.16 -9.90
C LEU A 139 18.48 -3.12 -10.01
N TYR A 140 19.09 -3.48 -8.88
CA TYR A 140 20.15 -4.50 -8.84
C TYR A 140 19.66 -5.81 -9.46
N HIS A 141 18.49 -6.30 -9.04
CA HIS A 141 17.93 -7.52 -9.61
C HIS A 141 17.50 -7.37 -11.07
N ALA A 142 16.98 -6.20 -11.47
CA ALA A 142 16.62 -5.89 -12.85
C ALA A 142 17.83 -5.97 -13.79
N GLN A 143 18.97 -5.41 -13.37
CA GLN A 143 20.22 -5.50 -14.12
C GLN A 143 20.67 -6.95 -14.32
N HIS A 144 20.56 -7.79 -13.28
CA HIS A 144 20.90 -9.21 -13.39
C HIS A 144 19.97 -9.99 -14.32
N VAL A 145 18.67 -9.63 -14.37
CA VAL A 145 17.73 -10.24 -15.33
C VAL A 145 18.11 -9.86 -16.76
N GLN A 146 18.48 -8.60 -17.00
CA GLN A 146 18.89 -8.11 -18.31
C GLN A 146 20.22 -8.74 -18.76
N GLN A 147 21.23 -8.79 -17.88
CA GLN A 147 22.53 -9.40 -18.17
C GLN A 147 22.46 -10.90 -18.49
N ARG A 148 21.39 -11.58 -18.04
CA ARG A 148 21.16 -13.01 -18.30
C ARG A 148 20.13 -13.26 -19.40
N ASP A 149 19.71 -12.23 -20.13
CA ASP A 149 18.67 -12.31 -21.17
C ASP A 149 17.36 -12.98 -20.72
N CYS A 150 17.03 -12.85 -19.43
CA CYS A 150 15.85 -13.48 -18.83
C CYS A 150 14.60 -12.59 -18.82
N GLN A 151 14.62 -11.49 -19.57
CA GLN A 151 13.52 -10.51 -19.64
C GLN A 151 12.20 -11.15 -20.11
N SER A 152 12.27 -12.11 -21.03
CA SER A 152 11.10 -12.85 -21.54
C SER A 152 10.30 -13.52 -20.41
N LEU A 153 10.97 -14.04 -19.38
CA LEU A 153 10.32 -14.66 -18.21
C LEU A 153 9.56 -13.65 -17.36
N MET A 154 10.03 -12.40 -17.29
CA MET A 154 9.34 -11.30 -16.62
C MET A 154 8.11 -10.84 -17.40
N ILE A 155 8.19 -10.82 -18.74
CA ILE A 155 7.07 -10.51 -19.64
C ILE A 155 5.98 -11.59 -19.54
N ILE A 156 6.35 -12.88 -19.54
CA ILE A 156 5.38 -13.98 -19.39
C ILE A 156 4.65 -13.88 -18.05
N ASP A 157 5.37 -13.65 -16.94
CA ASP A 157 4.73 -13.47 -15.63
C ASP A 157 3.82 -12.23 -15.62
N PHE A 158 4.23 -11.14 -16.26
CA PHE A 158 3.41 -9.93 -16.40
C PHE A 158 2.10 -10.20 -17.15
N MET A 159 2.16 -10.89 -18.30
CA MET A 159 0.97 -11.24 -19.09
C MET A 159 0.04 -12.18 -18.34
N ASN A 160 0.59 -13.20 -17.67
CA ASN A 160 -0.19 -14.11 -16.83
C ASN A 160 -0.96 -13.36 -15.74
N ARG A 161 -0.35 -12.34 -15.13
CA ARG A 161 -1.02 -11.50 -14.14
C ARG A 161 -2.09 -10.60 -14.73
N ILE A 162 -1.91 -10.08 -15.95
CA ILE A 162 -2.99 -9.37 -16.65
C ILE A 162 -4.19 -10.28 -16.85
N TYR A 163 -3.98 -11.50 -17.35
CA TYR A 163 -5.08 -12.44 -17.52
C TYR A 163 -5.76 -12.80 -16.20
N MET A 164 -4.99 -12.93 -15.10
CA MET A 164 -5.56 -13.17 -13.77
C MET A 164 -6.48 -12.05 -13.27
N LEU A 165 -6.33 -10.82 -13.76
CA LEU A 165 -7.24 -9.71 -13.43
C LEU A 165 -8.63 -9.90 -14.04
N LEU A 166 -8.75 -10.63 -15.15
CA LEU A 166 -10.00 -10.84 -15.86
C LEU A 166 -10.92 -11.80 -15.08
N PRO A 167 -12.25 -11.55 -15.08
CA PRO A 167 -13.23 -12.50 -14.54
C PRO A 167 -13.12 -13.87 -15.22
N THR A 168 -13.37 -14.94 -14.46
CA THR A 168 -13.30 -16.32 -14.99
C THR A 168 -14.20 -16.55 -16.21
N PRO A 169 -15.43 -16.00 -16.30
CA PRO A 169 -16.23 -16.12 -17.52
C PRO A 169 -15.56 -15.52 -18.76
N VAL A 170 -14.83 -14.41 -18.62
CA VAL A 170 -14.10 -13.78 -19.73
C VAL A 170 -12.94 -14.66 -20.18
N LEU A 171 -12.23 -15.27 -19.24
CA LEU A 171 -11.14 -16.20 -19.54
C LEU A 171 -11.63 -17.46 -20.27
N GLN A 172 -12.76 -18.02 -19.83
CA GLN A 172 -13.40 -19.16 -20.49
C GLN A 172 -13.85 -18.82 -21.90
N TRP A 173 -14.45 -17.64 -22.11
CA TRP A 173 -14.85 -17.17 -23.43
C TRP A 173 -13.65 -16.99 -24.37
N LEU A 174 -12.51 -16.53 -23.85
CA LEU A 174 -11.25 -16.40 -24.59
C LEU A 174 -10.47 -17.71 -24.75
N ASN A 175 -10.98 -18.84 -24.23
CA ASN A 175 -10.28 -20.13 -24.17
C ASN A 175 -8.88 -20.04 -23.51
N ILE A 176 -8.72 -19.15 -22.52
CA ILE A 176 -7.48 -18.98 -21.76
C ILE A 176 -7.54 -19.83 -20.48
N SER A 177 -6.76 -20.91 -20.44
CA SER A 177 -6.64 -21.79 -19.27
C SER A 177 -5.53 -21.30 -18.34
N ILE A 178 -5.90 -20.46 -17.37
CA ILE A 178 -4.97 -20.00 -16.32
C ILE A 178 -5.43 -20.44 -14.94
N ASP A 179 -4.55 -21.14 -14.24
CA ASP A 179 -4.75 -21.50 -12.85
C ASP A 179 -4.48 -20.28 -11.95
N LYS A 180 -5.56 -19.65 -11.49
CA LYS A 180 -5.50 -18.51 -10.56
C LYS A 180 -4.93 -18.87 -9.18
N SER A 181 -4.85 -20.16 -8.83
CA SER A 181 -4.30 -20.62 -7.54
C SER A 181 -2.77 -20.78 -7.56
N SER A 182 -2.18 -20.97 -8.75
CA SER A 182 -0.75 -21.22 -8.92
C SER A 182 0.17 -20.02 -8.61
N ASN A 183 -0.34 -18.79 -8.64
CA ASN A 183 0.45 -17.56 -8.44
C ASN A 183 0.40 -17.03 -7.00
N SER A 184 0.70 -17.89 -6.03
CA SER A 184 0.81 -17.51 -4.61
C SER A 184 2.16 -16.82 -4.28
N PHE A 185 2.64 -15.95 -5.16
CA PHE A 185 3.88 -15.18 -4.99
C PHE A 185 3.78 -13.80 -5.63
N SER A 186 4.55 -12.85 -5.10
CA SER A 186 4.60 -11.47 -5.59
C SER A 186 5.48 -11.33 -6.83
N ARG A 187 5.34 -10.19 -7.52
CA ARG A 187 6.26 -9.80 -8.60
C ARG A 187 7.71 -9.73 -8.16
N GLY A 188 7.96 -9.25 -6.94
CA GLY A 188 9.32 -9.22 -6.38
C GLY A 188 9.92 -10.59 -6.15
N ASP A 189 9.10 -11.57 -5.75
CA ASP A 189 9.56 -12.95 -5.61
C ASP A 189 9.98 -13.53 -6.96
N ARG A 190 9.22 -13.23 -8.03
CA ARG A 190 9.54 -13.63 -9.39
C ARG A 190 10.84 -12.98 -9.89
N LEU A 191 10.96 -11.67 -9.77
CA LEU A 191 12.16 -10.91 -10.15
C LEU A 191 13.40 -11.45 -9.43
N TYR A 192 13.32 -11.64 -8.12
CA TYR A 192 14.40 -12.21 -7.33
C TYR A 192 14.77 -13.62 -7.81
N SER A 193 13.78 -14.50 -7.97
CA SER A 193 14.00 -15.89 -8.39
C SER A 193 14.76 -16.01 -9.71
N ILE A 194 14.41 -15.17 -10.70
CA ILE A 194 15.08 -15.11 -12.00
C ILE A 194 16.49 -14.53 -11.85
N SER A 195 16.62 -13.42 -11.13
CA SER A 195 17.90 -12.74 -10.89
C SER A 195 18.94 -13.64 -10.20
N VAL A 196 18.52 -14.49 -9.24
CA VAL A 196 19.42 -15.41 -8.54
C VAL A 196 19.44 -16.84 -9.11
N ASN A 197 18.64 -17.11 -10.14
CA ASN A 197 18.43 -18.43 -10.72
C ASN A 197 18.06 -19.51 -9.67
N LYS A 198 17.02 -19.22 -8.88
CA LYS A 198 16.48 -20.13 -7.84
C LYS A 198 14.98 -20.31 -8.02
N PRO A 199 14.39 -21.40 -7.50
CA PRO A 199 12.93 -21.56 -7.52
C PRO A 199 12.23 -20.40 -6.81
N VAL A 200 11.03 -20.05 -7.28
CA VAL A 200 10.23 -18.97 -6.70
C VAL A 200 9.79 -19.37 -5.29
N PHE A 201 10.02 -18.48 -4.33
CA PHE A 201 9.55 -18.64 -2.96
C PHE A 201 8.56 -17.53 -2.61
N ALA A 202 7.44 -17.86 -1.96
CA ALA A 202 6.37 -16.94 -1.61
C ALA A 202 6.74 -16.00 -0.45
N GLY A 203 7.72 -15.12 -0.67
CA GLY A 203 8.18 -14.13 0.29
C GLY A 203 7.35 -12.84 0.33
N PHE A 204 6.51 -12.61 -0.68
CA PHE A 204 5.74 -11.38 -0.90
C PHE A 204 6.62 -10.12 -0.90
N ARG A 205 7.77 -10.21 -1.59
CA ARG A 205 8.71 -9.10 -1.75
C ARG A 205 8.08 -7.92 -2.48
N VAL A 206 8.23 -6.74 -1.90
CA VAL A 206 7.80 -5.46 -2.50
C VAL A 206 8.84 -5.02 -3.53
N ILE A 207 8.38 -4.41 -4.61
CA ILE A 207 9.19 -3.93 -5.74
C ILE A 207 8.94 -2.46 -6.01
N SER A 208 9.91 -1.79 -6.61
CA SER A 208 9.73 -0.45 -7.16
C SER A 208 9.09 -0.50 -8.55
N HIS A 209 8.34 0.55 -8.89
CA HIS A 209 7.76 0.68 -10.25
C HIS A 209 8.86 0.73 -11.31
N LEU A 210 9.91 1.51 -11.06
CA LEU A 210 11.03 1.69 -11.98
C LEU A 210 11.78 0.36 -12.21
N GLY A 211 12.19 -0.31 -11.14
CA GLY A 211 12.98 -1.53 -11.26
C GLY A 211 12.20 -2.69 -11.88
N ASP A 212 10.93 -2.89 -11.51
CA ASP A 212 10.08 -3.92 -12.12
C ASP A 212 9.80 -3.62 -13.60
N GLY A 213 9.53 -2.35 -13.91
CA GLY A 213 9.35 -1.87 -15.26
C GLY A 213 10.55 -2.12 -16.15
N LEU A 214 11.74 -1.71 -15.72
CA LEU A 214 12.98 -1.95 -16.44
C LEU A 214 13.33 -3.43 -16.56
N ALA A 215 13.05 -4.25 -15.53
CA ALA A 215 13.24 -5.69 -15.60
C ALA A 215 12.31 -6.39 -16.60
N THR A 216 11.14 -5.80 -16.89
CA THR A 216 10.11 -6.41 -17.73
C THR A 216 10.15 -5.90 -19.16
N PHE A 217 10.27 -4.58 -19.35
CA PHE A 217 10.16 -3.92 -20.65
C PHE A 217 11.45 -3.22 -21.08
N GLY A 218 12.49 -3.22 -20.25
CA GLY A 218 13.66 -2.36 -20.48
C GLY A 218 13.22 -0.90 -20.59
N TYR A 219 13.84 -0.13 -21.48
CA TYR A 219 13.52 1.29 -21.67
C TYR A 219 12.11 1.57 -22.21
N TRP A 220 11.44 0.59 -22.84
CA TRP A 220 10.04 0.73 -23.27
C TRP A 220 9.08 0.96 -22.09
N TYR A 221 9.50 0.60 -20.88
CA TYR A 221 8.78 0.88 -19.65
C TYR A 221 8.30 2.34 -19.56
N PHE A 222 9.14 3.32 -19.89
CA PHE A 222 8.78 4.73 -19.73
C PHE A 222 7.57 5.12 -20.58
N LEU A 223 7.50 4.62 -21.81
CA LEU A 223 6.36 4.87 -22.70
C LEU A 223 5.10 4.14 -22.21
N ILE A 224 5.24 2.88 -21.81
CA ILE A 224 4.12 2.08 -21.27
C ILE A 224 3.56 2.74 -20.02
N GLN A 225 4.43 3.11 -19.07
CA GLN A 225 4.05 3.76 -17.82
C GLN A 225 3.39 5.11 -18.07
N PHE A 226 3.89 5.90 -19.03
CA PHE A 226 3.28 7.16 -19.41
C PHE A 226 1.83 6.97 -19.87
N ILE A 227 1.58 6.01 -20.75
CA ILE A 227 0.23 5.69 -21.24
C ILE A 227 -0.67 5.22 -20.08
N LEU A 228 -0.16 4.34 -19.21
CA LEU A 228 -0.90 3.85 -18.06
C LEU A 228 -1.28 4.97 -17.09
N PHE A 229 -0.33 5.85 -16.75
CA PHE A 229 -0.60 7.00 -15.91
C PHE A 229 -1.57 7.97 -16.56
N TRP A 230 -1.47 8.21 -17.87
CA TRP A 230 -2.45 9.02 -18.59
C TRP A 230 -3.88 8.44 -18.43
N CYS A 231 -4.07 7.13 -18.57
CA CYS A 231 -5.34 6.45 -18.30
C CYS A 231 -5.80 6.60 -16.84
N VAL A 232 -4.90 6.35 -15.88
CA VAL A 232 -5.18 6.51 -14.44
C VAL A 232 -5.65 7.93 -14.15
N PHE A 233 -4.94 8.95 -14.64
CA PHE A 233 -5.29 10.35 -14.41
C PHE A 233 -6.61 10.74 -15.07
N LYS A 234 -6.94 10.19 -16.25
CA LYS A 234 -8.27 10.40 -16.87
C LYS A 234 -9.39 9.86 -15.98
N LEU A 235 -9.23 8.65 -15.43
CA LEU A 235 -10.20 8.06 -14.50
C LEU A 235 -10.29 8.88 -13.21
N LEU A 236 -9.16 9.29 -12.63
CA LEU A 236 -9.17 10.13 -11.43
C LEU A 236 -9.81 11.51 -11.69
N ASN A 237 -9.58 12.10 -12.86
CA ASN A 237 -10.17 13.38 -13.22
C ASN A 237 -11.70 13.30 -13.35
N SER A 238 -12.26 12.14 -13.70
CA SER A 238 -13.73 11.93 -13.71
C SER A 238 -14.37 12.05 -12.32
N LEU A 239 -13.58 11.97 -11.25
CA LEU A 239 -14.04 12.12 -9.86
C LEU A 239 -14.09 13.58 -9.41
N VAL A 240 -13.74 14.53 -10.29
CA VAL A 240 -13.73 15.96 -10.02
C VAL A 240 -14.57 16.68 -11.06
N TYR A 241 -15.43 17.58 -10.61
CA TYR A 241 -16.23 18.45 -11.47
C TYR A 241 -15.80 19.90 -11.26
N CYS A 242 -15.29 20.52 -12.32
CA CYS A 242 -14.81 21.90 -12.31
C CYS A 242 -15.80 22.80 -13.07
N THR A 243 -16.30 23.83 -12.41
CA THR A 243 -17.01 24.97 -13.03
C THR A 243 -16.15 26.21 -12.93
N GLN A 244 -16.50 27.28 -13.67
CA GLN A 244 -15.72 28.53 -13.75
C GLN A 244 -15.29 29.09 -12.38
N ASN A 245 -16.13 28.92 -11.33
CA ASN A 245 -15.84 29.44 -9.99
C ASN A 245 -15.74 28.37 -8.89
N ARG A 246 -15.93 27.07 -9.20
CA ARG A 246 -16.01 26.03 -8.16
C ARG A 246 -15.43 24.70 -8.61
N VAL A 247 -14.61 24.11 -7.75
CA VAL A 247 -14.18 22.72 -7.85
C VAL A 247 -14.97 21.86 -6.86
N MET A 248 -15.68 20.88 -7.39
CA MET A 248 -16.47 19.90 -6.64
C MET A 248 -15.80 18.53 -6.76
N TYR A 249 -15.66 17.83 -5.64
CA TYR A 249 -15.07 16.49 -5.60
C TYR A 249 -16.19 15.48 -5.34
N SER A 250 -16.14 14.35 -6.02
CA SER A 250 -17.02 13.22 -5.69
C SER A 250 -16.73 12.72 -4.27
N ILE A 251 -17.78 12.30 -3.56
CA ILE A 251 -17.64 11.72 -2.22
C ILE A 251 -16.77 10.47 -2.27
N TYR A 252 -16.98 9.63 -3.30
CA TYR A 252 -16.14 8.46 -3.55
C TYR A 252 -14.65 8.84 -3.66
N GLY A 253 -14.33 9.85 -4.46
CA GLY A 253 -12.96 10.32 -4.62
C GLY A 253 -12.33 10.84 -3.33
N LEU A 254 -13.11 11.51 -2.48
CA LEU A 254 -12.66 11.97 -1.16
C LEU A 254 -12.38 10.81 -0.19
N VAL A 255 -13.23 9.79 -0.19
CA VAL A 255 -13.04 8.59 0.65
C VAL A 255 -11.81 7.79 0.20
N CYS A 256 -11.56 7.70 -1.10
CA CYS A 256 -10.45 6.94 -1.67
C CYS A 256 -9.13 7.74 -1.80
N LEU A 257 -9.08 8.97 -1.27
CA LEU A 257 -7.96 9.89 -1.47
C LEU A 257 -6.61 9.30 -1.05
N PHE A 258 -6.54 8.63 0.10
CA PHE A 258 -5.31 7.99 0.57
C PHE A 258 -4.89 6.83 -0.33
N THR A 259 -5.85 6.06 -0.85
CA THR A 259 -5.58 4.97 -1.79
C THR A 259 -5.01 5.49 -3.10
N PHE A 260 -5.55 6.60 -3.63
CA PHE A 260 -5.05 7.21 -4.87
C PHE A 260 -3.65 7.77 -4.71
N LEU A 261 -3.34 8.45 -3.60
CA LEU A 261 -1.96 8.84 -3.29
C LEU A 261 -1.06 7.62 -3.11
N GLY A 262 -1.61 6.56 -2.52
CA GLY A 262 -0.90 5.32 -2.27
C GLY A 262 -0.51 4.55 -3.52
N MET A 263 -1.28 4.70 -4.60
CA MET A 263 -1.05 4.06 -5.90
C MET A 263 0.27 4.47 -6.54
N PHE A 264 0.75 5.68 -6.27
CA PHE A 264 2.02 6.20 -6.81
C PHE A 264 3.21 5.88 -5.89
N ARG A 265 3.00 5.14 -4.81
CA ARG A 265 4.07 4.60 -3.97
C ARG A 265 4.48 3.23 -4.49
N ASN A 266 5.68 2.78 -4.15
CA ASN A 266 6.21 1.46 -4.52
C ASN A 266 5.24 0.31 -4.18
N ALA A 267 4.46 -0.16 -5.17
CA ALA A 267 3.76 -1.43 -5.10
C ALA A 267 3.29 -1.92 -6.48
N ASN A 268 3.72 -3.14 -6.83
CA ASN A 268 3.24 -3.98 -7.95
C ASN A 268 3.55 -3.53 -9.39
N GLY A 269 4.32 -2.44 -9.60
CA GLY A 269 4.71 -2.00 -10.94
C GLY A 269 3.48 -1.75 -11.84
N CYS A 270 3.67 -1.76 -13.17
CA CYS A 270 2.61 -1.50 -14.17
C CYS A 270 1.33 -2.33 -13.99
N ILE A 271 1.41 -3.49 -13.34
CA ILE A 271 0.25 -4.37 -13.10
C ILE A 271 -0.74 -3.71 -12.16
N GLY A 272 -0.26 -2.90 -11.21
CA GLY A 272 -1.12 -2.16 -10.28
C GLY A 272 -2.02 -1.18 -11.01
N GLU A 273 -1.45 -0.38 -11.92
CA GLU A 273 -2.17 0.61 -12.71
C GLU A 273 -3.13 -0.05 -13.71
N ILE A 274 -2.72 -1.16 -14.35
CA ILE A 274 -3.61 -1.93 -15.23
C ILE A 274 -4.78 -2.50 -14.43
N GLY A 275 -4.51 -3.09 -13.26
CA GLY A 275 -5.54 -3.61 -12.36
C GLY A 275 -6.52 -2.52 -11.91
N PHE A 276 -6.02 -1.32 -11.63
CA PHE A 276 -6.87 -0.17 -11.32
C PHE A 276 -7.76 0.23 -12.51
N CYS A 277 -7.18 0.39 -13.70
CA CYS A 277 -7.90 0.83 -14.90
C CYS A 277 -8.95 -0.18 -15.38
N LEU A 278 -8.62 -1.48 -15.36
CA LEU A 278 -9.50 -2.53 -15.88
C LEU A 278 -10.60 -2.92 -14.88
N ARG A 279 -10.30 -2.90 -13.58
CA ARG A 279 -11.20 -3.46 -12.57
C ARG A 279 -11.36 -2.59 -11.34
N GLY A 280 -10.27 -2.15 -10.73
CA GLY A 280 -10.28 -1.50 -9.41
C GLY A 280 -11.16 -0.26 -9.36
N PHE A 281 -11.04 0.62 -10.37
CA PHE A 281 -11.83 1.83 -10.47
C PHE A 281 -13.33 1.52 -10.63
N TRP A 282 -13.69 0.71 -11.63
CA TRP A 282 -15.09 0.38 -11.93
C TRP A 282 -15.77 -0.36 -10.78
N GLN A 283 -15.10 -1.38 -10.24
CA GLN A 283 -15.61 -2.13 -9.10
C GLN A 283 -15.85 -1.20 -7.89
N GLY A 284 -14.91 -0.28 -7.62
CA GLY A 284 -15.03 0.67 -6.52
C GLY A 284 -16.20 1.64 -6.69
N VAL A 285 -16.37 2.20 -7.90
CA VAL A 285 -17.49 3.09 -8.23
C VAL A 285 -18.83 2.36 -8.10
N ILE A 286 -18.95 1.15 -8.66
CA ILE A 286 -20.18 0.35 -8.62
C ILE A 286 -20.56 0.01 -7.18
N ILE A 287 -19.60 -0.45 -6.37
CA ILE A 287 -19.84 -0.75 -4.96
C ILE A 287 -20.29 0.50 -4.20
N PHE A 288 -19.63 1.64 -4.45
CA PHE A 288 -20.01 2.90 -3.81
C PHE A 288 -21.44 3.31 -4.16
N LEU A 289 -21.82 3.23 -5.45
CA LEU A 289 -23.18 3.53 -5.89
C LEU A 289 -24.19 2.58 -5.25
N PHE A 290 -23.93 1.28 -5.25
CA PHE A 290 -24.81 0.29 -4.63
C PHE A 290 -25.01 0.53 -3.13
N LEU A 291 -23.93 0.80 -2.38
CA LEU A 291 -24.01 1.13 -0.95
C LEU A 291 -24.77 2.44 -0.72
N SER A 292 -24.57 3.45 -1.56
CA SER A 292 -25.28 4.73 -1.43
C SER A 292 -26.79 4.56 -1.62
N LEU A 293 -27.21 3.70 -2.56
CA LEU A 293 -28.61 3.38 -2.79
C LEU A 293 -29.24 2.63 -1.60
N ILE A 294 -28.52 1.67 -1.02
CA ILE A 294 -28.98 0.95 0.17
C ILE A 294 -29.18 1.93 1.33
N ILE A 295 -28.18 2.76 1.62
CA ILE A 295 -28.23 3.73 2.71
C ILE A 295 -29.41 4.68 2.52
N GLN A 296 -29.60 5.21 1.31
CA GLN A 296 -30.72 6.09 1.00
C GLN A 296 -32.07 5.40 1.24
N LYS A 297 -32.24 4.16 0.77
CA LYS A 297 -33.48 3.39 1.00
C LYS A 297 -33.72 3.10 2.48
N SER A 298 -32.67 2.74 3.23
CA SER A 298 -32.76 2.50 4.68
C SER A 298 -33.18 3.75 5.44
N ILE A 299 -32.63 4.93 5.08
CA ILE A 299 -33.01 6.20 5.71
C ILE A 299 -34.49 6.51 5.43
N ILE A 300 -34.95 6.33 4.19
CA ILE A 300 -36.36 6.54 3.83
C ILE A 300 -37.27 5.60 4.63
N PHE A 301 -36.94 4.30 4.68
CA PHE A 301 -37.71 3.31 5.43
C PHE A 301 -37.79 3.63 6.93
N VAL A 302 -36.67 4.00 7.54
CA VAL A 302 -36.65 4.42 8.96
C VAL A 302 -37.51 5.66 9.16
N SER A 303 -37.41 6.66 8.27
CA SER A 303 -38.24 7.87 8.37
C SER A 303 -39.73 7.61 8.21
N SER A 304 -40.14 6.56 7.48
CA SER A 304 -41.54 6.14 7.37
C SER A 304 -42.05 5.35 8.57
N LEU A 305 -41.18 4.77 9.39
CA LEU A 305 -41.54 4.07 10.63
C LEU A 305 -41.80 5.03 11.81
N PHE A 306 -41.26 6.25 11.74
CA PHE A 306 -41.41 7.30 12.75
C PHE A 306 -42.46 8.36 12.35
N ARG A 307 -43.25 8.11 11.31
CA ARG A 307 -44.46 8.86 10.94
C ARG A 307 -45.69 8.02 11.22
#